data_AF-A0A0B3S2M2-F1
#
_entry.id   AF-A0A0B3S2M2-F1
#
_cell.length_a   1.000
_cell.length_b   1.000
_cell.length_c   1.000
_cell.angle_alpha   90.00
_cell.angle_beta   90.00
_cell.angle_gamma   90.00
#
_symmetry.space_group_name_H-M   'P 1'
#
loop_
_entity.id
_entity.type
_entity.pdbx_description
1 polymer ?
#
loop_
_entity_poly.entity_id
_entity_poly.type
_entity_poly.pdbx_seq_one_letter_code
_entity_poly.pdbx_strand_id
1 'polypeptide(L)'
;MRKSRFSEGQVIGILKEHQAGIGTRELCRKHGIGDGTFYKWRSKSGGMQVSEAKRPKALEAENAQLKKMLAEQMLDVATLKVMPGKKRLKPGARRRAVDWARTEKSYSRECLAAVVDTSLSGQRVGHEFDSIARVRA
;
A
#
# COMPACT_ATOMS: atom_id res chain seq x y z
N MET A 1 -0.94 -19.27 -20.04
CA MET A 1 -1.91 -18.44 -20.79
C MET A 1 -1.19 -17.79 -21.97
N ARG A 2 -1.68 -17.91 -23.21
CA ARG A 2 -1.05 -17.25 -24.37
C ARG A 2 -1.06 -15.72 -24.17
N LYS A 3 0.08 -15.06 -24.41
CA LYS A 3 0.14 -13.59 -24.41
C LYS A 3 -0.78 -13.07 -25.52
N SER A 4 -1.68 -12.16 -25.17
CA SER A 4 -2.49 -11.43 -26.15
C SER A 4 -1.57 -10.64 -27.09
N ARG A 5 -1.92 -10.58 -28.38
CA ARG A 5 -1.18 -9.80 -29.40
C ARG A 5 -1.24 -8.30 -29.10
N PHE A 6 -2.30 -7.86 -28.42
CA PHE A 6 -2.52 -6.47 -28.04
C PHE A 6 -2.44 -6.33 -26.53
N SER A 7 -1.72 -5.30 -26.08
CA SER A 7 -1.73 -4.85 -24.69
C SER A 7 -3.06 -4.17 -24.35
N GLU A 8 -3.42 -4.16 -23.07
CA GLU A 8 -4.66 -3.54 -22.60
C GLU A 8 -4.71 -2.02 -22.90
N GLY A 9 -3.55 -1.34 -22.84
CA GLY A 9 -3.45 0.06 -23.25
C GLY A 9 -3.69 0.29 -24.75
N GLN A 10 -3.21 -0.62 -25.62
CA GLN A 10 -3.50 -0.56 -27.06
C GLN A 10 -4.98 -0.81 -27.34
N VAL A 11 -5.60 -1.77 -26.64
CA VAL A 11 -7.04 -2.03 -26.75
C VAL A 11 -7.86 -0.79 -26.39
N ILE A 12 -7.53 -0.13 -25.27
CA ILE A 12 -8.23 1.10 -24.85
C ILE A 12 -8.01 2.24 -25.86
N GLY A 13 -6.80 2.39 -26.41
CA GLY A 13 -6.52 3.36 -27.46
C GLY A 13 -7.41 3.18 -28.70
N ILE A 14 -7.54 1.94 -29.17
CA ILE A 14 -8.41 1.58 -30.29
C ILE A 14 -9.89 1.88 -29.97
N LEU A 15 -10.35 1.58 -28.75
CA LEU A 15 -11.72 1.91 -28.34
C LEU A 15 -11.97 3.42 -28.28
N LYS A 16 -10.97 4.23 -27.92
CA LYS A 16 -11.05 5.69 -27.95
C LYS A 16 -11.13 6.25 -29.38
N GLU A 17 -10.39 5.68 -30.32
CA GLU A 17 -10.50 6.02 -31.74
C GLU A 17 -11.93 5.82 -32.27
N HIS A 18 -12.61 4.76 -31.82
CA HIS A 18 -14.03 4.56 -32.13
C HIS A 18 -14.94 5.61 -31.46
N GLN A 19 -14.69 5.94 -30.18
CA GLN A 19 -15.43 6.99 -29.47
C GLN A 19 -15.25 8.37 -30.11
N ALA A 20 -14.11 8.62 -30.76
CA ALA A 20 -13.83 9.83 -31.52
C ALA A 20 -14.54 9.89 -32.89
N GLY A 21 -15.32 8.86 -33.24
CA GLY A 21 -16.19 8.86 -34.43
C GLY A 21 -15.74 7.97 -35.58
N ILE A 22 -14.62 7.23 -35.46
CA ILE A 22 -14.18 6.30 -36.50
C ILE A 22 -15.12 5.09 -36.55
N GLY A 23 -15.63 4.77 -37.74
CA GLY A 23 -16.53 3.64 -37.95
C GLY A 23 -15.85 2.30 -37.66
N THR A 24 -16.59 1.36 -37.04
CA THR A 24 -16.05 0.06 -36.60
C THR A 24 -15.33 -0.70 -37.71
N ARG A 25 -15.91 -0.72 -38.93
CA ARG A 25 -15.36 -1.46 -40.07
C ARG A 25 -14.02 -0.89 -40.55
N GLU A 26 -13.87 0.43 -40.52
CA GLU A 26 -12.62 1.11 -40.88
C GLU A 26 -11.56 0.86 -39.81
N LEU A 27 -11.93 0.97 -38.54
CA LEU A 27 -11.07 0.69 -37.40
C LEU A 27 -10.55 -0.75 -37.41
N CYS A 28 -11.43 -1.71 -37.72
CA CYS A 28 -11.09 -3.13 -37.84
C CYS A 28 -10.07 -3.38 -38.95
N ARG A 29 -10.21 -2.71 -40.10
CA ARG A 29 -9.22 -2.77 -41.20
C ARG A 29 -7.89 -2.13 -40.81
N LYS A 30 -7.92 -0.96 -40.20
CA LYS A 30 -6.73 -0.19 -39.78
C LYS A 30 -5.86 -0.97 -38.79
N HIS A 31 -6.47 -1.60 -37.80
CA HIS A 31 -5.77 -2.32 -36.73
C HIS A 31 -5.65 -3.83 -36.97
N GLY A 32 -6.18 -4.34 -38.09
CA GLY A 32 -6.17 -5.76 -38.43
C GLY A 32 -6.88 -6.62 -37.39
N ILE A 33 -8.05 -6.18 -36.92
CA ILE A 33 -8.88 -6.87 -35.93
C ILE A 33 -10.24 -7.22 -36.56
N GLY A 34 -10.83 -8.33 -36.13
CA GLY A 34 -12.20 -8.69 -36.52
C GLY A 34 -13.25 -7.97 -35.68
N ASP A 35 -14.44 -7.73 -36.24
CA ASP A 35 -15.55 -7.05 -35.56
C ASP A 35 -15.90 -7.72 -34.21
N GLY A 36 -15.94 -9.05 -34.15
CA GLY A 36 -16.20 -9.77 -32.90
C GLY A 36 -15.15 -9.52 -31.81
N THR A 37 -13.89 -9.28 -32.19
CA THR A 37 -12.83 -8.92 -31.24
C THR A 37 -13.04 -7.51 -30.72
N PHE A 38 -13.40 -6.58 -31.59
CA PHE A 38 -13.70 -5.20 -31.23
C PHE A 38 -14.85 -5.11 -30.22
N TYR A 39 -15.98 -5.77 -30.48
CA TYR A 39 -17.13 -5.75 -29.56
C TYR A 39 -16.82 -6.44 -28.23
N LYS A 40 -16.02 -7.51 -28.24
CA LYS A 40 -15.54 -8.15 -27.00
C LYS A 40 -14.69 -7.20 -26.16
N TRP A 41 -13.80 -6.44 -26.78
CA TRP A 41 -13.01 -5.41 -26.10
C TRP A 41 -13.89 -4.27 -25.59
N ARG A 42 -14.86 -3.81 -26.38
CA ARG A 42 -15.80 -2.77 -25.98
C ARG A 42 -16.64 -3.18 -24.77
N SER A 43 -17.05 -4.44 -24.68
CA SER A 43 -17.77 -4.96 -23.50
C SER A 43 -16.89 -5.06 -22.25
N LYS A 44 -15.60 -5.44 -22.41
CA LYS A 44 -14.69 -5.65 -21.28
C LYS A 44 -14.03 -4.37 -20.76
N SER A 45 -13.73 -3.44 -21.65
CA SER A 45 -12.88 -2.27 -21.39
C SER A 45 -13.51 -0.95 -21.87
N GLY A 46 -14.76 -0.98 -22.35
CA GLY A 46 -15.49 0.22 -22.74
C GLY A 46 -15.71 1.14 -21.55
N GLY A 47 -15.28 2.40 -21.67
CA GLY A 47 -15.36 3.40 -20.61
C GLY A 47 -14.14 3.47 -19.69
N MET A 48 -13.20 2.53 -19.78
CA MET A 48 -11.99 2.51 -18.96
C MET A 48 -10.89 3.39 -19.57
N GLN A 49 -10.25 4.24 -18.76
CA GLN A 49 -9.07 5.01 -19.18
C GLN A 49 -7.80 4.15 -19.12
N VAL A 50 -6.81 4.49 -19.96
CA VAL A 50 -5.50 3.79 -19.99
C VAL A 50 -4.79 3.83 -18.63
N SER A 51 -4.99 4.90 -17.85
CA SER A 51 -4.50 5.05 -16.48
C SER A 51 -5.17 4.06 -15.51
N GLU A 52 -6.48 3.82 -15.67
CA GLU A 52 -7.25 2.88 -14.85
C GLU A 52 -6.86 1.43 -15.13
N ALA A 53 -6.45 1.10 -16.36
CA ALA A 53 -5.94 -0.23 -16.70
C ALA A 53 -4.54 -0.53 -16.14
N LYS A 54 -3.72 0.48 -15.85
CA LYS A 54 -2.38 0.30 -15.25
C LYS A 54 -2.40 0.24 -13.72
N ARG A 55 -3.41 0.87 -13.11
CA ARG A 55 -3.59 0.96 -11.66
C ARG A 55 -3.70 -0.39 -10.94
N PRO A 56 -4.43 -1.42 -11.42
CA PRO A 56 -4.61 -2.67 -10.67
C PRO A 56 -3.30 -3.41 -10.44
N LYS A 57 -2.40 -3.48 -11.42
CA LYS A 57 -1.11 -4.18 -11.27
C LYS A 57 -0.16 -3.50 -10.29
N ALA A 58 -0.14 -2.17 -10.30
CA ALA A 58 0.68 -1.41 -9.34
C ALA A 58 0.15 -1.60 -7.91
N LEU A 59 -1.18 -1.51 -7.73
CA LEU A 59 -1.82 -1.75 -6.45
C LEU A 59 -1.66 -3.19 -5.96
N GLU A 60 -1.72 -4.19 -6.84
CA GLU A 60 -1.47 -5.59 -6.49
C GLU A 60 -0.03 -5.81 -6.01
N ALA A 61 0.96 -5.21 -6.69
CA ALA A 61 2.36 -5.30 -6.29
C ALA A 61 2.61 -4.64 -4.93
N GLU A 62 2.05 -3.44 -4.71
CA GLU A 62 2.12 -2.74 -3.44
C GLU A 62 1.44 -3.52 -2.32
N ASN A 63 0.24 -4.07 -2.57
CA ASN A 63 -0.50 -4.88 -1.60
C ASN A 63 0.29 -6.16 -1.24
N ALA A 64 0.95 -6.80 -2.20
CA ALA A 64 1.83 -7.95 -1.95
C ALA A 64 3.03 -7.57 -1.07
N GLN A 65 3.67 -6.43 -1.33
CA GLN A 65 4.78 -5.92 -0.51
C GLN A 65 4.32 -5.58 0.91
N LEU A 66 3.19 -4.88 1.06
CA LEU A 66 2.62 -4.54 2.36
C LEU A 66 2.26 -5.78 3.17
N LYS A 67 1.64 -6.79 2.55
CA LYS A 67 1.33 -8.07 3.21
C LYS A 67 2.59 -8.79 3.70
N LYS A 68 3.66 -8.77 2.90
CA LYS A 68 4.95 -9.36 3.29
C LYS A 68 5.52 -8.66 4.52
N MET A 69 5.62 -7.32 4.49
CA MET A 69 6.13 -6.54 5.63
C MET A 69 5.28 -6.75 6.88
N LEU A 70 3.95 -6.79 6.74
CA LEU A 70 3.06 -7.05 7.86
C LEU A 70 3.29 -8.44 8.46
N ALA A 71 3.44 -9.48 7.63
CA ALA A 71 3.71 -10.83 8.11
C ALA A 71 5.04 -10.92 8.86
N GLU A 72 6.10 -10.31 8.33
CA GLU A 72 7.42 -10.23 8.98
C GLU A 72 7.33 -9.53 10.35
N GLN A 73 6.67 -8.37 10.41
CA GLN A 73 6.45 -7.65 11.68
C GLN A 73 5.60 -8.44 12.69
N MET A 74 4.56 -9.15 12.22
CA MET A 74 3.74 -10.00 13.09
C MET A 74 4.55 -11.16 13.69
N LEU A 75 5.46 -11.76 12.91
CA LEU A 75 6.37 -12.80 13.40
C LEU A 75 7.36 -12.25 14.44
N ASP A 76 7.92 -11.07 14.23
CA ASP A 76 8.80 -10.41 15.20
C ASP A 76 8.06 -10.15 16.52
N VAL A 77 6.86 -9.58 16.45
CA VAL A 77 6.02 -9.33 17.64
C VAL A 77 5.64 -10.62 18.35
N ALA A 78 5.26 -11.67 17.62
CA ALA A 78 4.91 -12.96 18.20
C ALA A 78 6.11 -13.60 18.91
N THR A 79 7.28 -13.60 18.27
CA THR A 79 8.54 -14.10 18.83
C THR A 79 8.92 -13.34 20.10
N LEU A 80 8.82 -12.01 20.06
CA LEU A 80 9.05 -11.16 21.22
C LEU A 80 8.04 -11.41 22.35
N LYS A 81 6.83 -11.89 22.09
CA LYS A 81 5.85 -12.21 23.14
C LYS A 81 6.16 -13.51 23.86
N VAL A 82 6.69 -14.52 23.16
CA VAL A 82 6.95 -15.87 23.72
C VAL A 82 8.35 -16.05 24.30
N MET A 83 9.30 -15.16 23.99
CA MET A 83 10.69 -15.27 24.45
C MET A 83 10.79 -15.12 25.99
N PRO A 84 11.21 -16.17 26.73
CA PRO A 84 11.39 -16.10 28.18
C PRO A 84 12.64 -15.27 28.53
N GLY A 85 12.54 -14.41 29.56
CA GLY A 85 13.68 -13.63 30.07
C GLY A 85 13.80 -12.17 29.59
N LYS A 86 12.69 -11.48 29.28
CA LYS A 86 12.73 -10.07 28.86
C LYS A 86 13.46 -9.17 29.87
N LYS A 87 14.68 -8.74 29.54
CA LYS A 87 15.20 -7.45 30.04
C LYS A 87 14.38 -6.35 29.40
N ARG A 88 13.30 -5.96 30.06
CA ARG A 88 12.59 -4.71 29.74
C ARG A 88 13.62 -3.60 29.68
N LEU A 89 13.59 -2.77 28.63
CA LEU A 89 14.43 -1.58 28.59
C LEU A 89 14.20 -0.79 29.88
N LYS A 90 15.28 -0.49 30.60
CA LYS A 90 15.19 0.39 31.78
C LYS A 90 14.51 1.70 31.38
N PRO A 91 13.74 2.35 32.26
CA PRO A 91 13.00 3.57 31.92
C PRO A 91 13.83 4.65 31.20
N GLY A 92 15.10 4.83 31.57
CA GLY A 92 16.01 5.76 30.88
C GLY A 92 16.40 5.34 29.45
N ALA A 93 16.56 4.04 29.18
CA ALA A 93 16.81 3.55 27.82
C ALA A 93 15.55 3.67 26.94
N ARG A 94 14.35 3.49 27.52
CA ARG A 94 13.08 3.71 26.81
C ARG A 94 12.92 5.18 26.42
N ARG A 95 13.19 6.12 27.33
CA ARG A 95 13.15 7.56 27.03
C ARG A 95 14.10 7.95 25.89
N ARG A 96 15.35 7.49 25.92
CA ARG A 96 16.31 7.74 24.83
C ARG A 96 15.87 7.18 23.48
N ALA A 97 15.26 5.99 23.46
CA ALA A 97 14.75 5.41 22.22
C ALA A 97 13.56 6.21 21.66
N VAL A 98 12.66 6.67 22.52
CA VAL A 98 11.53 7.55 22.15
C VAL A 98 12.03 8.91 21.65
N ASP A 99 13.00 9.51 22.33
CA ASP A 99 13.60 10.78 21.91
C ASP A 99 14.28 10.65 20.56
N TRP A 100 15.12 9.62 20.37
CA TRP A 100 15.76 9.33 19.07
C TRP A 100 14.72 9.13 17.96
N ALA A 101 13.66 8.35 18.20
CA ALA A 101 12.63 8.10 17.19
C ALA A 101 11.85 9.39 16.83
N ARG A 102 11.66 10.30 17.78
CA ARG A 102 11.03 11.60 17.54
C ARG A 102 11.95 12.58 16.81
N THR A 103 13.23 12.66 17.18
CA THR A 103 14.17 13.64 16.62
C THR A 103 14.81 13.20 15.32
N GLU A 104 15.15 11.93 15.19
CA GLU A 104 15.90 11.39 14.05
C GLU A 104 15.00 10.79 12.98
N LYS A 105 13.86 10.21 13.38
CA LYS A 105 12.92 9.54 12.47
C LYS A 105 11.59 10.27 12.31
N SER A 106 11.40 11.41 12.97
CA SER A 106 10.19 12.24 12.91
C SER A 106 8.90 11.46 13.17
N TYR A 107 8.96 10.42 14.00
CA TYR A 107 7.78 9.63 14.34
C TYR A 107 6.81 10.48 15.18
N SER A 108 5.54 10.43 14.80
CA SER A 108 4.49 11.11 15.54
C SER A 108 4.24 10.46 16.89
N ARG A 109 3.61 11.19 17.80
CA ARG A 109 3.26 10.70 19.14
C ARG A 109 2.36 9.46 19.07
N GLU A 110 1.46 9.42 18.11
CA GLU A 110 0.53 8.32 17.84
C GLU A 110 1.27 7.08 17.34
N CYS A 111 2.25 7.24 16.44
CA CYS A 111 3.09 6.14 15.96
C CYS A 111 3.92 5.52 17.10
N LEU A 112 4.49 6.34 17.98
CA LEU A 112 5.29 5.86 19.10
C LEU A 112 4.45 5.13 20.15
N ALA A 113 3.21 5.59 20.40
CA ALA A 113 2.28 4.91 21.28
C ALA A 113 1.91 3.49 20.77
N ALA A 114 1.86 3.29 19.45
CA ALA A 114 1.60 1.99 18.84
C ALA A 114 2.82 1.05 18.82
N VAL A 115 4.04 1.57 18.63
CA VAL A 115 5.27 0.77 18.52
C VAL A 115 5.82 0.34 19.89
N VAL A 116 5.64 1.14 20.95
CA VAL A 116 6.26 0.89 22.26
C VAL A 116 5.47 -0.13 23.11
N ASP A 117 4.36 -0.68 22.62
CA ASP A 117 3.56 -1.65 23.37
C ASP A 117 4.09 -3.09 23.30
N THR A 118 5.38 -3.26 23.63
CA THR A 118 5.96 -4.61 23.83
C THR A 118 5.97 -5.06 25.28
N SER A 119 5.42 -4.27 26.24
CA SER A 119 4.84 -4.79 27.50
C SER A 119 4.43 -3.72 28.53
N LEU A 120 3.16 -3.81 28.96
CA LEU A 120 2.47 -3.23 30.15
C LEU A 120 2.01 -1.75 30.07
N SER A 121 0.72 -1.64 29.76
CA SER A 121 -0.25 -0.55 29.82
C SER A 121 0.19 0.81 29.26
N GLY A 122 -0.40 1.17 28.12
CA GLY A 122 -0.34 2.53 27.56
C GLY A 122 -0.64 3.65 28.57
N GLN A 123 -1.34 3.34 29.66
CA GLN A 123 -1.50 4.23 30.82
C GLN A 123 -0.17 4.70 31.41
N ARG A 124 0.83 3.83 31.61
CA ARG A 124 2.09 4.24 32.27
C ARG A 124 2.96 5.15 31.40
N VAL A 125 2.88 4.99 30.08
CA VAL A 125 3.50 5.91 29.10
C VAL A 125 2.74 7.24 29.08
N GLY A 126 1.41 7.21 29.13
CA GLY A 126 0.58 8.41 29.28
C GLY A 126 0.93 9.23 30.53
N HIS A 127 1.05 8.58 31.68
CA HIS A 127 1.41 9.24 32.95
C HIS A 127 2.81 9.89 32.92
N GLU A 128 3.80 9.25 32.29
CA GLU A 128 5.14 9.83 32.13
C GLU A 128 5.12 11.03 31.17
N PHE A 129 4.30 10.98 30.12
CA PHE A 129 4.09 12.14 29.24
C PHE A 129 3.40 13.30 29.96
N ASP A 130 2.40 13.03 30.80
CA ASP A 130 1.71 14.04 31.61
C ASP A 130 2.63 14.66 32.66
N SER A 131 3.55 13.86 33.24
CA SER A 131 4.57 14.37 34.16
C SER A 131 5.57 15.29 33.47
N ILE A 132 6.02 14.94 32.26
CA ILE A 132 6.95 15.76 31.47
C ILE A 132 6.27 17.05 30.97
N ALA A 133 4.98 17.00 30.66
CA ALA A 133 4.20 18.19 30.26
C ALA A 133 4.06 19.21 31.40
N ARG A 134 3.93 18.77 32.66
CA ARG A 134 3.85 19.67 33.83
C ARG A 134 5.17 20.37 34.17
N VAL A 135 6.31 19.79 33.82
CA VAL A 135 7.64 20.39 34.05
C VAL A 135 7.98 21.45 32.98
N ARG A 136 7.20 21.53 31.91
CA ARG A 136 7.40 22.45 30.78
C ARG A 136 6.38 23.60 30.72
N ALA A 137 5.52 23.74 31.73
CA ALA A 137 4.70 24.92 31.98
C ALA A 137 5.36 25.76 33.09
#